data_AF-A0A1D9MK96-F1
#
_entry.id   AF-A0A1D9MK96-F1
#
_cell.length_a   1.000
_cell.length_b   1.000
_cell.length_c   1.000
_cell.angle_alpha   90.00
_cell.angle_beta   90.00
_cell.angle_gamma   90.00
#
_symmetry.space_group_name_H-M   'P 1'
#
loop_
_entity.id
_entity.type
_entity.pdbx_description
1 polymer ?
#
loop_
_entity_poly.entity_id
_entity_poly.type
_entity_poly.pdbx_seq_one_letter_code
_entity_poly.pdbx_strand_id
1 'polypeptide(L)'
;MPGALGFIGWLIVGGLAGWIASKIKGTDASQGIFLNIVVGIVGALIGGWVLGLVGVNTEGAGLILTFLTAILGAVILITIVQFLTKKK
;
A
#
# COMPACT_ATOMS: atom_id res chain seq x y z
N MET A 1 -1.34 12.63 -0.03
CA MET A 1 0.03 12.93 0.48
C MET A 1 -0.09 13.84 1.72
N PRO A 2 0.92 13.94 2.62
CA PRO A 2 0.72 14.18 4.05
C PRO A 2 0.03 15.52 4.33
N GLY A 3 -1.30 15.46 4.53
CA GLY A 3 -2.12 16.64 4.78
C GLY A 3 -3.10 16.47 5.95
N ALA A 4 -3.14 15.30 6.61
CA ALA A 4 -4.08 15.02 7.70
C ALA A 4 -3.48 14.25 8.90
N LEU A 5 -2.44 13.43 8.68
CA LEU A 5 -1.70 12.73 9.73
C LEU A 5 -0.22 13.09 9.55
N GLY A 6 0.45 13.53 10.61
CA GLY A 6 1.89 13.81 10.57
C GLY A 6 2.70 12.62 10.07
N PHE A 7 3.99 12.84 9.78
CA PHE A 7 4.90 11.83 9.20
C PHE A 7 4.81 10.44 9.85
N ILE A 8 4.65 10.40 11.18
CA ILE A 8 4.48 9.17 11.97
C ILE A 8 3.16 8.45 11.64
N GLY A 9 2.04 9.15 11.55
CA GLY A 9 0.76 8.54 11.20
C GLY A 9 0.74 8.00 9.78
N TRP A 10 1.45 8.64 8.86
CA TRP A 10 1.65 8.12 7.51
C TRP A 10 2.44 6.81 7.49
N LEU A 11 3.51 6.69 8.29
CA LEU A 11 4.25 5.45 8.45
C LEU A 11 3.40 4.32 9.05
N ILE A 12 2.55 4.62 10.02
CA ILE A 12 1.66 3.64 10.65
C ILE A 12 0.61 3.16 9.65
N VAL A 13 -0.08 4.07 8.97
CA VAL A 13 -1.10 3.75 7.96
C VAL A 13 -0.48 2.96 6.80
N GLY A 14 0.69 3.39 6.31
CA GLY A 14 1.43 2.66 5.29
C GLY A 14 1.87 1.27 5.76
N GLY A 15 2.49 1.16 6.93
CA GLY A 15 2.92 -0.10 7.52
C GLY A 15 1.78 -1.10 7.72
N LEU A 16 0.64 -0.65 8.25
CA LEU A 16 -0.56 -1.47 8.41
C LEU A 16 -1.13 -1.90 7.06
N ALA A 17 -1.20 -1.00 6.07
CA ALA A 17 -1.71 -1.33 4.74
C ALA A 17 -0.83 -2.37 4.04
N GLY A 18 0.49 -2.19 4.10
CA GLY A 18 1.45 -3.14 3.52
C GLY A 18 1.47 -4.49 4.24
N TRP A 19 1.27 -4.51 5.56
CA TRP A 19 1.12 -5.75 6.33
C TRP A 19 -0.16 -6.52 5.97
N ILE A 20 -1.28 -5.82 5.82
CA ILE A 20 -2.53 -6.45 5.38
C ILE A 20 -2.36 -6.99 3.95
N ALA A 21 -1.75 -6.21 3.06
CA ALA A 21 -1.47 -6.64 1.68
C ALA A 21 -0.57 -7.88 1.63
N SER A 22 0.46 -7.96 2.48
CA SER A 22 1.35 -9.12 2.54
C SER A 22 0.67 -10.36 3.10
N LYS A 23 -0.25 -10.20 4.06
CA LYS A 23 -1.10 -11.29 4.54
C LYS A 23 -2.07 -11.78 3.46
N ILE A 24 -2.70 -10.89 2.69
CA ILE A 24 -3.56 -11.23 1.55
C ILE A 24 -2.78 -12.01 0.48
N LYS A 25 -1.53 -11.63 0.23
CA LYS A 25 -0.67 -12.23 -0.80
C LYS A 25 0.16 -13.42 -0.31
N GLY A 26 0.07 -13.78 0.97
CA GLY A 26 0.83 -14.87 1.58
C GLY A 26 2.34 -14.61 1.69
N THR A 27 2.79 -13.35 1.61
CA THR A 27 4.21 -12.95 1.66
C THR A 27 4.65 -12.43 3.03
N ASP A 28 3.74 -12.38 4.00
CA ASP A 28 3.97 -11.89 5.37
C ASP A 28 5.25 -12.47 6.01
N ALA A 29 5.42 -13.80 5.93
CA ALA A 29 6.56 -14.51 6.51
C ALA A 29 7.93 -14.10 5.92
N SER A 30 7.97 -13.54 4.71
CA SER A 30 9.21 -13.14 4.03
C SER A 30 9.43 -11.63 4.02
N GLN A 31 8.39 -10.81 4.21
CA GLN A 31 8.50 -9.35 4.17
C GLN A 31 8.90 -8.75 5.52
N GLY A 32 8.32 -9.22 6.63
CA GLY A 32 8.53 -8.60 7.94
C GLY A 32 8.10 -7.11 7.97
N ILE A 33 8.31 -6.45 9.12
CA ILE A 33 7.77 -5.11 9.39
C ILE A 33 8.35 -4.03 8.46
N PHE A 34 9.67 -4.08 8.19
CA PHE A 34 10.33 -3.07 7.37
C PHE A 34 9.83 -3.08 5.91
N LEU A 35 9.78 -4.26 5.27
CA LEU A 35 9.26 -4.32 3.90
C LEU A 35 7.77 -4.01 3.84
N ASN A 36 6.98 -4.37 4.86
CA ASN A 36 5.57 -3.99 4.91
C ASN A 36 5.39 -2.46 4.88
N ILE A 37 6.19 -1.71 5.63
CA ILE A 37 6.17 -0.23 5.59
C ILE A 37 6.55 0.29 4.21
N VAL A 38 7.64 -0.20 3.62
CA VAL A 38 8.11 0.23 2.30
C VAL A 38 7.05 -0.07 1.23
N VAL A 39 6.52 -1.28 1.23
CA VAL A 39 5.49 -1.75 0.29
C VAL A 39 4.19 -0.99 0.46
N GLY A 40 3.81 -0.65 1.70
CA GLY A 40 2.65 0.18 1.97
C GLY A 40 2.79 1.61 1.46
N ILE A 41 3.98 2.21 1.63
CA ILE A 41 4.27 3.56 1.11
C ILE A 41 4.26 3.57 -0.42
N VAL A 42 5.01 2.67 -1.05
CA VAL A 42 5.08 2.58 -2.53
C VAL A 42 3.72 2.16 -3.09
N GLY A 43 3.03 1.25 -2.42
CA GLY A 43 1.68 0.84 -2.74
C GLY A 43 0.68 2.00 -2.70
N ALA A 44 0.74 2.89 -1.71
CA ALA A 44 -0.11 4.07 -1.66
C ALA A 44 0.09 5.01 -2.86
N LEU A 45 1.32 5.15 -3.34
CA LEU A 45 1.61 5.95 -4.54
C LEU A 45 1.01 5.30 -5.79
N ILE A 46 1.20 3.99 -5.96
CA ILE A 46 0.68 3.24 -7.10
C ILE A 46 -0.86 3.21 -7.06
N GLY A 47 -1.45 2.94 -5.90
CA GLY A 47 -2.90 2.90 -5.73
C GLY A 47 -3.55 4.24 -6.01
N GLY A 48 -2.96 5.34 -5.54
CA GLY A 48 -3.45 6.69 -5.81
C GLY A 48 -3.39 7.02 -7.30
N TRP A 49 -2.31 6.64 -7.98
CA TRP A 49 -2.18 6.81 -9.42
C TRP A 49 -3.23 5.99 -10.19
N VAL A 50 -3.40 4.70 -9.86
CA VAL A 50 -4.41 3.83 -10.49
C VAL A 50 -5.83 4.36 -10.28
N LEU A 51 -6.18 4.78 -9.06
CA LEU A 51 -7.50 5.34 -8.78
C LEU A 51 -7.73 6.69 -9.46
N GLY A 52 -6.69 7.52 -9.57
CA GLY A 52 -6.74 8.76 -10.35
C GLY A 52 -7.03 8.52 -11.83
N LEU A 53 -6.48 7.45 -12.43
CA LEU A 53 -6.79 7.05 -13.82
C LEU A 53 -8.25 6.63 -14.01
N VAL A 54 -8.89 6.09 -12.98
CA VAL A 54 -10.31 5.68 -13.00
C VAL A 54 -11.24 6.85 -12.63
N GLY A 55 -10.70 8.06 -12.43
CA GLY A 55 -11.47 9.25 -12.07
C GLY A 55 -11.87 9.31 -10.59
N VAL A 56 -11.26 8.47 -9.74
CA VAL A 56 -11.47 8.48 -8.29
C VAL A 56 -10.47 9.43 -7.65
N ASN A 57 -10.97 10.59 -7.20
CA ASN A 57 -10.18 11.56 -6.45
C ASN A 57 -9.91 11.04 -5.04
N THR A 58 -8.69 10.52 -4.83
CA THR A 58 -8.21 10.09 -3.51
C THR A 58 -7.68 11.25 -2.67
N GLU A 59 -7.47 12.43 -3.28
CA GLU A 59 -7.08 13.65 -2.58
C GLU A 59 -8.21 14.14 -1.68
N GLY A 60 -7.99 14.11 -0.36
CA GLY A 60 -8.99 14.53 0.63
C GLY A 60 -10.05 13.49 0.97
N ALA A 61 -9.96 12.28 0.42
CA ALA A 61 -10.94 11.19 0.56
C ALA A 61 -11.07 10.62 2.01
N GLY A 62 -10.35 11.18 2.97
CA GLY A 62 -10.32 10.73 4.36
C GLY A 62 -9.40 9.53 4.60
N LEU A 63 -9.24 9.17 5.87
CA LEU A 63 -8.31 8.11 6.30
C LEU A 63 -8.67 6.74 5.73
N ILE A 64 -9.96 6.44 5.61
CA ILE A 64 -10.46 5.13 5.15
C ILE A 64 -10.12 4.92 3.67
N LEU A 65 -10.42 5.88 2.80
CA LEU A 65 -10.10 5.76 1.38
C LEU A 65 -8.59 5.79 1.13
N THR A 66 -7.84 6.60 1.89
CA THR A 66 -6.36 6.59 1.83
C THR A 66 -5.81 5.21 2.20
N PHE A 67 -6.35 4.58 3.23
CA PHE A 67 -5.94 3.25 3.67
C PHE A 67 -6.30 2.15 2.67
N LEU A 68 -7.53 2.17 2.14
CA LEU A 68 -7.97 1.23 1.10
C LEU A 68 -7.12 1.37 -0.17
N THR A 69 -6.82 2.60 -0.57
CA THR A 69 -5.94 2.90 -1.71
C THR A 69 -4.54 2.33 -1.49
N ALA A 70 -3.98 2.50 -0.28
CA ALA A 70 -2.68 1.96 0.09
C ALA A 70 -2.67 0.42 0.06
N ILE A 71 -3.72 -0.23 0.56
CA ILE A 71 -3.85 -1.69 0.52
C ILE A 71 -3.94 -2.17 -0.94
N LEU A 72 -4.81 -1.56 -1.75
CA LEU A 72 -4.99 -1.94 -3.16
C LEU A 72 -3.68 -1.82 -3.93
N GLY A 73 -3.00 -0.69 -3.84
CA GLY A 73 -1.72 -0.51 -4.53
C GLY A 73 -0.61 -1.40 -3.98
N ALA A 74 -0.59 -1.69 -2.68
CA ALA A 74 0.36 -2.66 -2.10
C ALA A 74 0.11 -4.09 -2.60
N VAL A 75 -1.16 -4.52 -2.71
CA VAL A 75 -1.53 -5.83 -3.28
C VAL A 75 -1.09 -5.94 -4.74
N ILE A 76 -1.29 -4.88 -5.53
CA ILE A 76 -0.82 -4.81 -6.91
C ILE A 76 0.71 -4.90 -6.96
N LEU A 77 1.41 -4.10 -6.15
CA LEU A 77 2.87 -4.09 -6.08
C LEU A 77 3.43 -5.48 -5.74
N ILE A 78 2.93 -6.12 -4.68
CA ILE A 78 3.37 -7.47 -4.28
C ILE A 78 3.09 -8.47 -5.40
N THR A 79 1.94 -8.37 -6.07
CA THR A 79 1.61 -9.25 -7.20
C THR A 79 2.60 -9.11 -8.34
N ILE A 80 2.98 -7.89 -8.70
CA ILE A 80 3.99 -7.62 -9.72
C ILE A 80 5.35 -8.17 -9.27
N VAL A 81 5.75 -7.91 -8.03
CA VAL A 81 7.02 -8.41 -7.48
C VAL A 81 7.06 -9.94 -7.49
N GLN A 82 6.00 -10.63 -7.07
CA GLN A 82 5.91 -12.09 -7.12
C GLN A 82 6.00 -12.62 -8.55
N PHE A 83 5.30 -11.97 -9.48
CA PHE A 83 5.31 -12.35 -10.90
C PHE A 83 6.71 -12.21 -11.51
N LEU A 84 7.40 -11.12 -11.22
CA LEU A 84 8.78 -10.89 -11.66
C LEU A 84 9.78 -11.82 -10.97
N THR A 85 9.55 -12.13 -9.69
CA THR A 85 10.48 -12.93 -8.88
C THR A 85 10.37 -14.43 -9.18
N LYS A 86 9.33 -14.91 -9.89
CA LYS A 86 9.16 -16.32 -10.32
C LYS A 86 9.53 -17.37 -9.25
N LYS A 87 9.30 -17.08 -7.96
CA LYS A 87 9.37 -18.12 -6.93
C LYS A 87 8.03 -18.87 -6.99
N LYS A 88 8.03 -20.00 -7.70
CA LYS A 88 7.03 -21.06 -7.51
C LYS A 88 7.06 -21.51 -6.05
#